data_AF-A0A0L0FIA7-F1
#
_entry.id   AF-A0A0L0FIA7-F1
#
_cell.length_a   1.000
_cell.length_b   1.000
_cell.length_c   1.000
_cell.angle_alpha   90.00
_cell.angle_beta   90.00
_cell.angle_gamma   90.00
#
_symmetry.space_group_name_H-M   'P 1'
#
loop_
_entity.id
_entity.type
_entity.pdbx_description
1 polymer ?
#
loop_
_entity_poly.entity_id
_entity_poly.type
_entity_poly.pdbx_seq_one_letter_code
_entity_poly.pdbx_strand_id
1 'polypeptide(L)'
;MTPQCSTKKWIEIRASDCPLEYFYRIWTPKESYIKATGEGLHLYLHNVVFAQDKACAFDEWGVVAMETKFELDGEQRPDWAFEQSYLDANHCVAVG
;
A
#
# COMPACT_ATOMS: atom_id res chain seq x y z
N MET A 1 2.15 4.96 19.94
CA MET A 1 2.32 4.40 18.58
C MET A 1 1.17 4.91 17.73
N THR A 2 1.43 5.67 16.68
CA THR A 2 0.37 6.17 15.77
C THR A 2 -0.16 5.01 14.91
N PRO A 3 -1.48 4.92 14.64
CA PRO A 3 -2.02 3.85 13.79
C PRO A 3 -1.50 3.95 12.35
N GLN A 4 -0.92 2.86 11.84
CA GLN A 4 -0.39 2.74 10.47
C GLN A 4 -1.47 2.51 9.40
N CYS A 5 -2.62 2.01 9.83
CA CYS A 5 -3.77 1.68 9.00
C CYS A 5 -5.05 2.03 9.78
N SER A 6 -6.13 2.34 9.04
CA SER A 6 -7.46 2.49 9.63
C SER A 6 -7.98 1.16 10.20
N THR A 7 -8.93 1.23 11.13
CA THR A 7 -9.54 0.03 11.74
C THR A 7 -10.15 -0.91 10.70
N LYS A 8 -10.82 -0.35 9.68
CA LYS A 8 -11.38 -1.12 8.57
C LYS A 8 -10.29 -1.88 7.81
N LYS A 9 -9.18 -1.22 7.49
CA LYS A 9 -8.07 -1.86 6.78
C LYS A 9 -7.42 -2.97 7.60
N TRP A 10 -7.31 -2.80 8.93
CA TRP A 10 -6.83 -3.87 9.81
C TRP A 10 -7.74 -5.09 9.83
N ILE A 11 -9.06 -4.91 9.74
CA ILE A 11 -10.01 -6.03 9.62
C ILE A 11 -9.79 -6.75 8.28
N GLU A 12 -9.64 -5.99 7.19
CA GLU A 12 -9.34 -6.57 5.87
C GLU A 12 -8.02 -7.34 5.84
N ILE A 13 -6.97 -6.79 6.45
CA ILE A 13 -5.65 -7.42 6.55
C ILE A 13 -5.73 -8.76 7.28
N ARG A 14 -6.42 -8.79 8.43
CA ARG A 14 -6.55 -10.04 9.20
C ARG A 14 -7.44 -11.08 8.54
N ALA A 15 -8.29 -10.67 7.60
CA ALA A 15 -9.22 -11.55 6.89
C ALA A 15 -8.71 -12.03 5.53
N SER A 16 -7.57 -11.51 5.03
CA SER A 16 -6.97 -11.98 3.77
C SER A 16 -6.29 -13.33 3.95
N ASP A 17 -6.13 -14.07 2.85
CA ASP A 17 -5.44 -15.38 2.84
C ASP A 17 -3.96 -15.27 3.24
N CYS A 18 -3.31 -14.15 2.90
CA CYS A 18 -1.92 -13.84 3.23
C CYS A 18 -1.79 -12.51 4.01
N PRO A 19 -2.14 -12.45 5.32
CA PRO A 19 -2.22 -11.19 6.08
C PRO A 19 -0.94 -10.36 6.09
N LEU A 20 0.23 -11.00 6.24
CA LEU A 20 1.51 -10.30 6.33
C LEU A 20 1.92 -9.71 4.97
N GLU A 21 1.76 -10.48 3.90
CA GLU A 21 2.03 -10.03 2.54
C GLU A 21 1.10 -8.85 2.18
N TYR A 22 -0.19 -9.00 2.44
CA TYR A 22 -1.16 -7.96 2.15
C TYR A 22 -0.88 -6.69 2.97
N PHE A 23 -0.44 -6.81 4.23
CA PHE A 23 0.06 -5.66 4.99
C PHE A 23 1.21 -4.95 4.27
N TYR A 24 2.23 -5.67 3.79
CA TYR A 24 3.37 -5.05 3.09
C TYR A 24 2.98 -4.43 1.75
N ARG A 25 2.05 -5.04 1.01
CA ARG A 25 1.51 -4.48 -0.24
C ARG A 25 0.79 -3.16 -0.01
N ILE A 26 0.12 -3.00 1.12
CA ILE A 26 -0.54 -1.74 1.51
C ILE A 26 0.47 -0.74 2.07
N TRP A 27 1.44 -1.21 2.86
CA TRP A 27 2.42 -0.38 3.55
C TRP A 27 3.41 0.30 2.60
N THR A 28 3.95 -0.46 1.64
CA THR A 28 4.99 0.02 0.72
C THR A 28 4.62 1.27 -0.08
N PRO A 29 3.42 1.40 -0.72
CA PRO A 29 3.05 2.61 -1.46
C PRO A 29 2.75 3.80 -0.53
N LYS A 30 2.33 3.55 0.72
CA LYS A 30 2.19 4.63 1.71
C LYS A 30 3.54 5.23 2.08
N GLU A 31 4.53 4.36 2.30
CA GLU A 31 5.90 4.77 2.57
C GLU A 31 6.55 5.48 1.38
N SER A 32 6.30 5.04 0.14
CA SER A 32 6.81 5.74 -1.05
C SER A 32 6.22 7.15 -1.16
N TYR A 33 4.91 7.31 -0.93
CA TYR A 33 4.26 8.63 -0.89
C TYR A 33 4.89 9.57 0.14
N ILE A 34 5.04 9.13 1.39
CA ILE A 34 5.66 9.95 2.45
C ILE A 34 7.07 10.40 2.07
N LYS A 35 7.85 9.50 1.48
CA LYS A 35 9.22 9.79 1.05
C LYS A 35 9.25 10.79 -0.09
N ALA A 36 8.31 10.67 -1.05
CA ALA A 36 8.20 11.58 -2.18
C ALA A 36 7.79 13.00 -1.74
N THR A 37 6.90 13.14 -0.75
CA THR A 37 6.49 14.45 -0.22
C THR A 37 7.46 15.04 0.81
N GLY A 38 8.34 14.21 1.40
CA GLY A 38 9.34 14.65 2.38
C GLY A 38 8.75 14.97 3.77
N GLU A 39 7.51 14.60 4.04
CA GLU A 39 6.81 14.93 5.30
C GLU A 39 7.28 14.08 6.51
N GLY A 40 7.99 12.97 6.25
CA GLY A 40 8.43 12.05 7.29
C GLY A 40 7.26 11.44 8.08
N LEU A 41 7.50 11.05 9.33
CA LEU A 41 6.50 10.38 10.18
C LEU A 41 5.39 11.31 10.71
N HIS A 42 5.36 12.57 10.29
CA HIS A 42 4.34 13.54 10.69
C HIS A 42 3.03 13.36 9.93
N LEU A 43 3.05 12.67 8.78
CA LEU A 43 1.84 12.33 8.06
C LEU A 43 1.06 11.24 8.82
N TYR A 44 -0.22 11.50 9.05
CA TYR A 44 -1.15 10.51 9.60
C TYR A 44 -1.46 9.42 8.57
N LEU A 45 -0.66 8.35 8.58
CA LEU A 45 -0.74 7.19 7.69
C LEU A 45 -2.11 6.50 7.59
N HIS A 46 -3.02 6.76 8.53
CA HIS A 46 -4.39 6.24 8.50
C HIS A 46 -5.28 6.91 7.44
N ASN A 47 -4.94 8.11 6.97
CA ASN A 47 -5.70 8.84 5.95
C ASN A 47 -5.32 8.48 4.52
N VAL A 48 -4.19 7.78 4.35
CA VAL A 48 -3.69 7.28 3.06
C VAL A 48 -4.35 5.94 2.79
N VAL A 49 -5.15 5.84 1.74
CA VAL A 49 -5.88 4.62 1.38
C VAL A 49 -5.52 4.19 -0.04
N PHE A 50 -5.22 2.90 -0.15
CA PHE A 50 -4.90 2.21 -1.39
C PHE A 50 -5.88 1.05 -1.59
N ALA A 51 -6.54 1.04 -2.75
CA ALA A 51 -7.43 -0.05 -3.16
C ALA A 51 -6.61 -1.18 -3.82
N GLN A 52 -6.52 -2.34 -3.17
CA GLN A 52 -5.79 -3.51 -3.68
C GLN A 52 -6.61 -4.78 -3.48
N ASP A 53 -6.38 -5.76 -4.35
CA ASP A 53 -6.94 -7.11 -4.20
C ASP A 53 -6.38 -7.79 -2.93
N LYS A 54 -7.26 -8.50 -2.22
CA LYS A 54 -6.98 -9.25 -0.99
C LYS A 54 -6.37 -10.63 -1.27
N ALA A 55 -6.41 -11.10 -2.51
CA ALA A 55 -5.74 -12.33 -2.92
C ALA A 55 -4.22 -12.22 -2.75
N CYS A 56 -3.57 -13.34 -2.45
CA CYS A 56 -2.11 -13.42 -2.41
C CYS A 56 -1.57 -13.17 -3.84
N ALA A 57 -0.49 -12.39 -3.98
CA ALA A 57 0.04 -12.03 -5.30
C ALA A 57 0.94 -13.11 -5.92
N PHE A 58 1.01 -14.29 -5.30
CA PHE A 58 1.88 -15.37 -5.74
C PHE A 58 1.28 -16.08 -6.94
N ASP A 59 1.61 -15.63 -8.15
CA ASP A 59 1.73 -16.53 -9.30
C ASP A 59 2.76 -16.04 -10.35
N GLU A 60 3.10 -14.75 -10.41
CA GLU A 60 4.02 -14.24 -11.44
C GLU A 60 5.04 -13.23 -10.88
N TRP A 61 6.29 -13.67 -10.68
CA TRP A 61 7.41 -12.79 -10.36
C TRP A 61 7.65 -11.80 -11.51
N GLY A 62 7.87 -10.53 -11.18
CA GLY A 62 8.10 -9.46 -12.17
C GLY A 62 6.84 -8.74 -12.65
N VAL A 63 5.65 -9.04 -12.13
CA VAL A 63 4.44 -8.28 -12.46
C VAL A 63 4.46 -6.90 -11.78
N VAL A 64 4.36 -5.87 -12.62
CA VAL A 64 4.09 -4.49 -12.23
C VAL A 64 2.58 -4.37 -12.02
N ALA A 65 2.14 -4.37 -10.76
CA ALA A 65 0.77 -3.98 -10.46
C ALA A 65 0.67 -2.45 -10.66
N MET A 66 0.10 -2.05 -11.80
CA MET A 66 -0.25 -0.65 -12.06
C MET A 66 -1.69 -0.37 -11.63
N GLU A 67 -1.89 0.87 -11.19
CA GLU A 67 -3.16 1.49 -10.82
C GLU A 67 -3.73 1.07 -9.47
N THR A 68 -3.07 1.56 -8.41
CA THR A 68 -3.73 1.63 -7.12
C THR A 68 -4.49 2.95 -7.04
N LYS A 69 -5.82 2.91 -6.88
CA LYS A 69 -6.59 4.12 -6.57
C LYS A 69 -6.12 4.66 -5.23
N PHE A 70 -5.49 5.84 -5.27
CA PHE A 70 -4.95 6.52 -4.11
C PHE A 70 -5.95 7.57 -3.62
N GLU A 71 -6.30 7.46 -2.34
CA GLU A 71 -7.08 8.48 -1.63
C GLU A 71 -6.27 9.05 -0.46
N LEU A 72 -6.34 10.36 -0.30
CA LEU A 72 -5.85 11.08 0.86
C LEU A 72 -7.00 11.87 1.47
N ASP A 73 -7.25 11.66 2.76
CA ASP A 73 -8.35 12.30 3.50
C ASP A 73 -9.75 12.05 2.88
N GLY A 74 -9.91 10.92 2.18
CA GLY A 74 -11.15 10.53 1.50
C GLY A 74 -11.34 11.13 0.11
N GLU A 75 -10.35 11.87 -0.40
CA GLU A 75 -10.35 12.41 -1.76
C GLU A 75 -9.41 11.61 -2.67
N GLN A 76 -9.90 11.27 -3.87
CA GLN A 76 -9.06 10.65 -4.91
C GLN A 76 -7.98 11.61 -5.38
N ARG A 77 -6.76 11.08 -5.56
CA ARG A 77 -5.57 11.82 -6.02
C ARG A 77 -5.10 11.27 -7.38
N PRO A 78 -5.75 11.65 -8.49
CA PRO A 78 -5.44 11.14 -9.83
C PRO A 78 -4.11 11.69 -10.39
N ASP A 79 -3.54 12.70 -9.74
CA ASP A 79 -2.23 13.28 -10.03
C ASP A 79 -1.06 12.39 -9.58
N TRP A 80 -1.36 11.35 -8.79
CA TRP A 80 -0.38 10.36 -8.35
C TRP A 80 -0.58 9.03 -9.06
N ALA A 81 0.53 8.45 -9.48
CA ALA A 81 0.60 7.09 -10.00
C ALA A 81 1.52 6.27 -9.09
N PHE A 82 1.14 5.01 -8.85
CA PHE A 82 1.95 4.09 -8.07
C PHE A 82 2.20 2.83 -8.88
N GLU A 83 3.45 2.40 -8.87
CA GLU A 83 3.91 1.14 -9.44
C GLU A 83 4.38 0.23 -8.32
N GLN A 84 3.87 -1.00 -8.29
CA GLN A 84 4.33 -2.01 -7.35
C GLN A 84 4.85 -3.24 -8.07
N SER A 85 5.96 -3.78 -7.56
CA SER A 85 6.58 -4.98 -8.10
C SER A 85 7.16 -5.82 -6.97
N TYR A 86 7.55 -7.05 -7.31
CA TYR A 86 8.27 -7.95 -6.42
C TYR A 86 9.66 -8.18 -6.99
N LEU A 87 10.70 -7.91 -6.19
CA LEU A 87 12.09 -8.24 -6.55
C LEU A 87 12.33 -9.74 -6.44
N ASP A 88 11.68 -10.37 -5.46
CA ASP A 88 11.61 -11.82 -5.24
C ASP A 88 10.34 -12.15 -4.43
N ALA A 89 10.19 -13.40 -4.02
CA ALA A 89 9.03 -13.87 -3.27
C ALA A 89 8.76 -13.16 -1.92
N ASN A 90 9.75 -12.47 -1.35
CA ASN A 90 9.65 -11.87 -0.02
C ASN A 90 9.78 -10.33 -0.03
N HIS A 91 10.12 -9.73 -1.17
CA HIS A 91 10.42 -8.30 -1.25
C HIS A 91 9.50 -7.58 -2.24
N CYS A 92 8.50 -6.88 -1.69
CA CYS A 92 7.65 -5.96 -2.45
C CYS A 92 8.28 -4.55 -2.47
N VAL A 93 8.23 -3.91 -3.63
CA VAL A 93 8.70 -2.55 -3.88
C VAL A 93 7.53 -1.70 -4.39
N ALA A 94 7.48 -0.45 -3.96
CA ALA A 94 6.56 0.55 -4.49
C ALA A 94 7.33 1.81 -4.91
N VAL A 95 6.96 2.36 -6.06
CA VAL A 95 7.41 3.66 -6.56
C VAL A 95 6.17 4.54 -6.72
N GLY A 96 6.24 5.76 -6.21
CA GLY A 96 5.20 6.77 -6.30
C GLY A 96 5.82 8.16 -6.32
#